data_AF-A0A2X2JKC1-F1
#
_entry.id   AF-A0A2X2JKC1-F1
#
_cell.length_a   1.000
_cell.length_b   1.000
_cell.length_c   1.000
_cell.angle_alpha   90.00
_cell.angle_beta   90.00
_cell.angle_gamma   90.00
#
_symmetry.space_group_name_H-M   'P 1'
#
loop_
_entity.id
_entity.type
_entity.pdbx_description
1 polymer ?
#
loop_
_entity_poly.entity_id
_entity_poly.type
_entity_poly.pdbx_seq_one_letter_code
_entity_poly.pdbx_strand_id
1 'polypeptide(L)'
;MKCLSNNNCICWFIGVLLVLMSSCKKETVYNEIDAFADIQNKVTLDKGQYILSFTLASYPYSKVEVYVHDDLAVMYKQTGGKIYNAVSQNNNKYSVFFSPLEKSKKYYYQLIVNDSNGNSVRSAIFNFTTQP
;
A
#
# COMPACT_ATOMS: atom_id res chain seq x y z
N MET A 1 39.36 46.10 49.73
CA MET A 1 38.97 47.47 50.16
C MET A 1 38.72 48.29 48.91
N LYS A 2 37.50 48.86 48.82
CA LYS A 2 37.02 50.02 48.02
C LYS A 2 37.71 50.27 46.66
N CYS A 3 36.98 50.32 45.55
CA CYS A 3 36.15 51.48 45.24
C CYS A 3 34.74 51.15 44.73
N LEU A 4 33.80 52.02 45.10
CA LEU A 4 32.40 52.07 44.67
C LEU A 4 32.11 53.49 44.15
N SER A 5 31.19 53.57 43.17
CA SER A 5 30.51 54.75 42.61
C SER A 5 31.29 55.51 41.51
N ASN A 6 30.71 55.95 40.38
CA ASN A 6 29.35 56.40 40.11
C ASN A 6 29.09 56.55 38.57
N ASN A 7 27.80 56.69 38.22
CA ASN A 7 27.18 57.32 37.04
C ASN A 7 26.55 56.46 35.92
N ASN A 8 25.21 56.50 35.97
CA ASN A 8 24.18 56.22 34.98
C ASN A 8 24.59 56.23 33.49
N CYS A 9 24.23 55.16 32.79
CA CYS A 9 23.76 55.27 31.40
C CYS A 9 22.59 54.30 31.19
N ILE A 10 21.41 54.89 31.01
CA ILE A 10 20.17 54.21 30.63
C ILE A 10 20.21 54.03 29.10
N CYS A 11 20.23 52.78 28.65
CA CYS A 11 19.74 52.33 27.34
C CYS A 11 19.06 50.98 27.61
N TRP A 12 17.75 50.91 27.85
CA TRP A 12 16.72 50.74 26.82
C TRP A 12 17.14 49.80 25.69
N PHE A 13 16.47 48.65 25.65
CA PHE A 13 16.35 47.71 24.53
C PHE A 13 17.62 47.06 24.01
N ILE A 14 17.86 45.80 24.39
CA ILE A 14 18.04 44.70 23.43
C ILE A 14 17.35 43.50 24.06
N GLY A 15 16.15 43.25 23.57
CA GLY A 15 15.34 42.11 23.96
C GLY A 15 16.05 40.81 23.64
N VAL A 16 15.91 39.88 24.58
CA VAL A 16 15.72 38.45 24.37
C VAL A 16 15.60 38.09 22.88
N LEU A 17 16.71 37.80 22.23
CA LEU A 17 16.74 37.15 20.92
C LEU A 17 16.84 35.64 21.14
N LEU A 18 15.91 35.10 21.92
CA LEU A 18 15.48 33.70 21.79
C LEU A 18 14.61 33.66 20.53
N VAL A 19 15.24 33.70 19.36
CA VAL A 19 14.56 33.34 18.12
C VAL A 19 14.30 31.85 18.22
N LEU A 20 13.08 31.57 18.65
CA LEU A 20 12.38 30.32 18.52
C LEU A 20 12.69 29.76 17.13
N MET A 21 13.49 28.69 17.10
CA MET A 21 13.49 27.76 15.98
C MET A 21 12.12 27.08 15.98
N SER A 22 11.06 27.81 15.62
CA SER A 22 9.81 27.25 15.18
C SER A 22 10.11 26.58 13.84
N SER A 23 10.73 25.40 13.93
CA SER A 23 10.68 24.40 12.88
C SER A 23 9.20 24.14 12.66
N CYS A 24 8.65 24.87 11.70
CA CYS A 24 7.32 24.65 11.18
C CYS A 24 7.40 23.30 10.46
N LYS A 25 7.29 22.22 11.23
CA LYS A 25 7.15 20.88 10.67
C LYS A 25 5.84 20.95 9.90
N LYS A 26 5.94 20.96 8.56
CA LYS A 26 4.79 20.82 7.68
C LYS A 26 4.13 19.51 8.06
N GLU A 27 3.00 19.60 8.75
CA GLU A 27 2.24 18.44 9.20
C GLU A 27 1.64 17.82 7.94
N THR A 28 2.25 16.73 7.48
CA THR A 28 1.75 15.96 6.36
C THR A 28 0.53 15.21 6.84
N VAL A 29 -0.66 15.66 6.45
CA VAL A 29 -1.90 14.90 6.62
C VAL A 29 -1.81 13.68 5.71
N TYR A 30 -1.50 12.52 6.30
CA TYR A 30 -1.59 11.24 5.62
C TYR A 30 -3.05 10.77 5.69
N ASN A 31 -3.69 10.65 4.53
CA ASN A 31 -4.95 9.92 4.44
C ASN A 31 -4.61 8.44 4.27
N GLU A 32 -4.79 7.66 5.33
CA GLU A 32 -4.75 6.21 5.22
C GLU A 32 -5.87 5.75 4.29
N ILE A 33 -5.53 4.84 3.38
CA ILE A 33 -6.49 4.23 2.46
C ILE A 33 -6.50 2.72 2.70
N ASP A 34 -7.70 2.14 2.77
CA ASP A 34 -7.85 0.69 2.64
C ASP A 34 -7.92 0.35 1.15
N ALA A 35 -6.82 -0.18 0.61
CA ALA A 35 -6.69 -0.55 -0.80
C ALA A 35 -7.77 -1.54 -1.27
N PHE A 36 -8.35 -2.31 -0.34
CA PHE A 36 -9.27 -3.42 -0.63
C PHE A 36 -10.72 -3.14 -0.21
N ALA A 37 -11.05 -1.91 0.19
CA ALA A 37 -12.39 -1.53 0.66
C ALA A 37 -13.51 -1.85 -0.35
N ASP A 38 -13.23 -1.70 -1.66
CA ASP A 38 -14.20 -1.86 -2.75
C ASP A 38 -14.01 -3.16 -3.56
N ILE A 39 -13.42 -4.19 -2.94
CA ILE A 39 -13.01 -5.40 -3.66
C ILE A 39 -14.20 -6.18 -4.25
N GLN A 40 -14.19 -6.35 -5.56
CA GLN A 40 -15.21 -7.09 -6.32
C GLN A 40 -14.56 -8.21 -7.14
N ASN A 41 -14.03 -9.21 -6.43
CA ASN A 41 -13.35 -10.32 -7.06
C ASN A 41 -14.31 -11.17 -7.90
N LYS A 42 -13.94 -11.41 -9.16
CA LYS A 42 -14.68 -12.28 -10.08
C LYS A 42 -13.71 -13.12 -10.88
N VAL A 43 -13.87 -14.44 -10.82
CA VAL A 43 -13.11 -15.37 -11.66
C VAL A 43 -14.01 -15.88 -12.78
N THR A 44 -13.55 -15.78 -14.03
CA THR A 44 -14.24 -16.28 -15.22
C THR A 44 -13.32 -17.15 -16.06
N LEU A 45 -13.89 -18.11 -16.78
CA LEU A 45 -13.19 -18.87 -17.81
C LEU A 45 -13.58 -18.30 -19.17
N ASP A 46 -12.63 -17.72 -19.90
CA ASP A 46 -12.82 -17.24 -21.28
C ASP A 46 -11.83 -17.94 -22.20
N LYS A 47 -12.33 -18.59 -23.26
CA LYS A 47 -11.52 -19.30 -24.27
C LYS A 47 -10.43 -20.22 -23.69
N GLY A 48 -10.72 -20.89 -22.57
CA GLY A 48 -9.79 -21.82 -21.90
C GLY A 48 -8.80 -21.15 -20.94
N GLN A 49 -8.85 -19.82 -20.77
CA GLN A 49 -8.03 -19.08 -19.81
C GLN A 49 -8.86 -18.59 -18.64
N TYR A 50 -8.39 -18.84 -17.42
CA TYR A 50 -8.98 -18.24 -16.22
C TYR A 50 -8.52 -16.79 -16.08
N ILE A 51 -9.49 -15.90 -15.87
CA ILE A 51 -9.29 -14.47 -15.69
C ILE A 51 -9.86 -14.10 -14.32
N LEU A 52 -9.03 -13.51 -13.46
CA LEU A 52 -9.46 -12.87 -12.22
C LEU A 52 -9.59 -11.37 -12.48
N SER A 53 -10.78 -10.82 -12.30
CA SER A 53 -11.03 -9.38 -12.30
C SER A 53 -11.37 -8.88 -10.89
N PHE A 54 -10.87 -7.70 -10.54
CA PHE A 54 -11.13 -7.06 -9.25
C PHE A 54 -11.03 -5.53 -9.36
N THR A 55 -11.51 -4.84 -8.33
CA THR A 55 -11.45 -3.38 -8.20
C THR A 55 -10.65 -3.05 -6.94
N LEU A 56 -9.82 -2.01 -7.01
CA LEU A 56 -9.09 -1.46 -5.87
C LEU A 56 -9.59 -0.04 -5.56
N ALA A 57 -9.37 0.41 -4.32
CA ALA A 57 -9.58 1.81 -3.97
C ALA A 57 -8.68 2.73 -4.83
N SER A 58 -9.16 3.94 -5.12
CA SER A 58 -8.44 4.89 -6.00
C SER A 58 -7.14 5.36 -5.39
N TYR A 59 -6.02 4.92 -5.97
CA TYR A 59 -4.69 5.23 -5.48
C TYR A 59 -3.62 5.01 -6.56
N PRO A 60 -2.52 5.78 -6.57
CA PRO A 60 -1.43 5.62 -7.53
C PRO A 60 -0.53 4.42 -7.19
N TYR A 61 -1.05 3.20 -7.32
CA TYR A 61 -0.25 1.99 -7.11
C TYR A 61 0.88 1.90 -8.14
N SER A 62 2.10 1.66 -7.67
CA SER A 62 3.27 1.43 -8.54
C SER A 62 3.24 0.05 -9.16
N LYS A 63 2.62 -0.93 -8.47
CA LYS A 63 2.54 -2.31 -8.93
C LYS A 63 1.36 -3.04 -8.28
N VAL A 64 0.67 -3.87 -9.06
CA VAL A 64 -0.43 -4.72 -8.61
C VAL A 64 -0.17 -6.15 -9.07
N GLU A 65 -0.20 -7.09 -8.14
CA GLU A 65 0.14 -8.50 -8.33
C GLU A 65 -0.86 -9.42 -7.63
N VAL A 66 -0.91 -10.67 -8.06
CA VAL A 66 -1.70 -11.72 -7.41
C VAL A 66 -0.82 -12.92 -7.15
N TYR A 67 -0.73 -13.30 -5.88
CA TYR A 67 -0.07 -14.53 -5.43
C TYR A 67 -1.07 -15.67 -5.40
N VAL A 68 -0.72 -16.83 -5.97
CA VAL A 68 -1.61 -17.97 -6.14
C VAL A 68 -0.90 -19.27 -5.78
N HIS A 69 -1.60 -20.15 -5.05
CA HIS A 69 -1.22 -21.55 -4.84
C HIS A 69 -2.46 -22.42 -4.65
N ASP A 70 -2.35 -23.72 -4.90
CA ASP A 70 -3.37 -24.74 -4.60
C ASP A 70 -3.33 -25.26 -3.14
N ASP A 71 -2.37 -24.81 -2.32
CA ASP A 71 -2.20 -25.20 -0.93
C ASP A 71 -2.32 -23.98 -0.02
N LEU A 72 -3.30 -24.02 0.87
CA LEU A 72 -3.57 -22.94 1.81
C LEU A 72 -2.42 -22.74 2.82
N ALA A 73 -1.72 -23.80 3.23
CA ALA A 73 -0.58 -23.67 4.13
C ALA A 73 0.58 -22.94 3.46
N VAL A 74 0.79 -23.19 2.16
CA VAL A 74 1.77 -22.43 1.36
C VAL A 74 1.35 -20.97 1.23
N MET A 75 0.06 -20.70 1.05
CA MET A 75 -0.45 -19.32 1.06
C MET A 75 -0.12 -18.59 2.35
N TYR A 76 -0.33 -19.20 3.52
CA TYR A 76 0.03 -18.54 4.79
C TYR A 76 1.54 -18.32 4.94
N LYS A 77 2.36 -19.29 4.49
CA LYS A 77 3.83 -19.21 4.59
C LYS A 77 4.48 -18.33 3.53
N GLN A 78 3.78 -18.06 2.42
CA GLN A 78 4.30 -17.34 1.26
C GLN A 78 5.51 -18.04 0.61
N THR A 79 5.56 -19.37 0.62
CA THR A 79 6.71 -20.17 0.14
C THR A 79 6.37 -20.94 -1.14
N GLY A 80 6.67 -20.38 -2.32
CA GLY A 80 6.66 -21.14 -3.58
C GLY A 80 5.44 -20.98 -4.51
N GLY A 81 4.44 -20.17 -4.15
CA GLY A 81 3.34 -19.82 -5.05
C GLY A 81 3.76 -18.97 -6.25
N LYS A 82 2.85 -18.89 -7.22
CA LYS A 82 3.04 -18.14 -8.45
C LYS A 82 2.58 -16.70 -8.27
N ILE A 83 3.34 -15.77 -8.85
CA ILE A 83 3.00 -14.36 -8.89
C ILE A 83 2.57 -14.01 -10.31
N TYR A 84 1.41 -13.36 -10.42
CA TYR A 84 0.89 -12.84 -11.67
C TYR A 84 0.79 -11.32 -11.61
N ASN A 85 1.30 -10.63 -12.63
CA ASN A 85 1.10 -9.19 -12.76
C ASN A 85 -0.35 -8.90 -13.18
N ALA A 86 -0.96 -7.90 -12.55
CA ALA A 86 -2.27 -7.42 -12.94
C ALA A 86 -2.16 -6.37 -14.06
N VAL A 87 -3.09 -6.44 -15.01
CA VAL A 87 -3.24 -5.48 -16.09
C VAL A 87 -4.30 -4.47 -15.67
N SER A 88 -3.90 -3.20 -15.52
CA SER A 88 -4.84 -2.10 -15.27
C SER A 88 -5.82 -1.96 -16.42
N GLN A 89 -7.08 -1.82 -16.09
CA GLN A 89 -8.17 -1.48 -17.00
C GLN A 89 -8.55 -0.01 -16.75
N ASN A 90 -9.86 0.30 -16.75
CA ASN A 90 -10.40 1.60 -16.37
C ASN A 90 -10.96 1.58 -14.93
N ASN A 91 -11.10 2.77 -14.32
CA ASN A 91 -11.79 2.96 -13.04
C ASN A 91 -11.28 2.04 -11.91
N ASN A 92 -9.95 1.95 -11.75
CA ASN A 92 -9.27 1.11 -10.75
C ASN A 92 -9.62 -0.38 -10.82
N LYS A 93 -10.09 -0.84 -11.99
CA LYS A 93 -10.30 -2.26 -12.27
C LYS A 93 -9.03 -2.86 -12.82
N TYR A 94 -8.77 -4.10 -12.42
CA TYR A 94 -7.61 -4.86 -12.79
C TYR A 94 -8.04 -6.25 -13.23
N SER A 95 -7.26 -6.83 -14.14
CA SER A 95 -7.42 -8.21 -14.57
C SER A 95 -6.10 -8.96 -14.50
N VAL A 96 -6.15 -10.21 -14.05
CA VAL A 96 -5.05 -11.16 -14.07
C VAL A 96 -5.43 -12.33 -14.94
N PHE A 97 -4.54 -12.67 -15.87
CA PHE A 97 -4.71 -13.78 -16.79
C PHE A 97 -3.84 -14.93 -16.31
N PHE A 98 -4.46 -15.98 -15.75
CA PHE A 98 -3.70 -17.11 -15.26
C PHE A 98 -3.16 -17.93 -16.44
N SER A 99 -1.96 -18.50 -16.25
CA SER A 99 -1.51 -19.62 -17.07
C SER A 99 -2.49 -20.80 -16.90
N PRO A 100 -2.52 -21.77 -17.83
CA PRO A 100 -3.38 -22.94 -17.70
C PRO A 100 -3.31 -23.55 -16.30
N LEU A 101 -4.48 -23.65 -15.66
CA LEU A 101 -4.65 -24.23 -14.33
C LEU A 101 -5.21 -25.65 -14.50
N GLU A 102 -4.90 -26.52 -13.56
CA GLU A 102 -5.47 -27.86 -13.54
C GLU A 102 -6.99 -27.77 -13.36
N LYS A 103 -7.71 -28.65 -14.04
CA LYS A 103 -9.17 -28.78 -13.97
C LYS A 103 -9.60 -29.37 -12.63
N SER A 104 -10.83 -29.07 -12.20
CA SER A 104 -11.42 -29.59 -10.95
C SER A 104 -10.54 -29.40 -9.71
N LYS A 105 -9.80 -28.29 -9.63
CA LYS A 105 -8.81 -28.01 -8.59
C LYS A 105 -9.09 -26.70 -7.90
N LYS A 106 -8.96 -26.69 -6.57
CA LYS A 106 -9.12 -25.50 -5.74
C LYS A 106 -7.81 -24.72 -5.70
N TYR A 107 -7.91 -23.42 -5.93
CA TYR A 107 -6.81 -22.48 -5.82
C TYR A 107 -7.15 -21.38 -4.82
N TYR A 108 -6.12 -20.92 -4.12
CA TYR A 108 -6.14 -19.82 -3.19
C TYR A 108 -5.32 -18.67 -3.75
N TYR A 109 -5.74 -17.44 -3.48
CA TYR A 109 -5.03 -16.27 -3.96
C TYR A 109 -5.09 -15.08 -3.00
N GLN A 110 -4.11 -14.19 -3.11
CA GLN A 110 -4.07 -12.89 -2.45
C GLN A 110 -3.67 -11.80 -3.44
N LEU A 111 -4.30 -10.64 -3.32
CA LEU A 111 -3.89 -9.45 -4.02
C LEU A 111 -2.73 -8.81 -3.25
N ILE A 112 -1.74 -8.31 -3.98
CA ILE A 112 -0.59 -7.57 -3.47
C ILE A 112 -0.54 -6.25 -4.22
N VAL A 113 -0.52 -5.14 -3.49
CA VAL A 113 -0.38 -3.82 -4.08
C VAL A 113 0.83 -3.13 -3.47
N ASN A 114 1.56 -2.38 -4.30
CA ASN A 114 2.70 -1.60 -3.88
C ASN A 114 2.48 -0.13 -4.24
N ASP A 115 2.94 0.80 -3.40
CA ASP A 115 2.96 2.23 -3.69
C ASP A 115 4.32 2.67 -4.26
N SER A 116 4.44 3.96 -4.62
CA SER A 116 5.69 4.54 -5.13
C SER A 116 6.79 4.65 -4.07
N ASN A 117 6.44 4.54 -2.79
CA ASN A 117 7.37 4.64 -1.66
C ASN A 117 7.93 3.26 -1.27
N GLY A 118 7.50 2.18 -1.94
CA GLY A 118 7.90 0.82 -1.64
C GLY A 118 7.08 0.15 -0.54
N ASN A 119 5.99 0.77 -0.07
CA ASN A 119 5.06 0.14 0.86
C ASN A 119 4.28 -0.94 0.11
N SER A 120 4.07 -2.08 0.77
CA SER A 120 3.35 -3.22 0.23
C SER A 120 2.27 -3.67 1.19
N VAL A 121 1.05 -3.87 0.69
CA VAL A 121 -0.05 -4.43 1.47
C VAL A 121 -0.71 -5.60 0.74
N ARG A 122 -1.27 -6.52 1.52
CA ARG A 122 -1.84 -7.77 1.04
C ARG A 122 -3.29 -7.90 1.48
N SER A 123 -4.13 -8.43 0.61
CA SER A 123 -5.54 -8.70 0.94
C SER A 123 -5.68 -9.92 1.86
N ALA A 124 -6.92 -10.19 2.29
CA ALA A 124 -7.32 -11.51 2.76
C ALA A 124 -7.06 -12.59 1.69
N ILE A 125 -6.98 -13.86 2.12
CA ILE A 125 -6.87 -15.01 1.21
C ILE A 125 -8.26 -15.34 0.67
N PHE A 126 -8.38 -15.34 -0.66
CA PHE A 126 -9.56 -15.77 -1.39
C PHE A 126 -9.34 -17.14 -2.02
N ASN A 127 -10.40 -17.74 -2.55
CA ASN A 127 -10.28 -19.00 -3.28
C ASN A 127 -11.30 -19.10 -4.41
N PHE A 128 -10.99 -19.96 -5.38
CA PHE A 128 -11.90 -20.40 -6.43
C PHE A 128 -11.59 -21.85 -6.79
N THR A 129 -12.53 -22.52 -7.45
CA THR A 129 -12.33 -23.89 -7.96
C THR A 129 -12.46 -23.86 -9.47
N THR A 130 -11.52 -24.48 -10.18
CA THR A 130 -11.57 -24.60 -11.64
C THR A 130 -12.66 -25.58 -12.06
N GLN A 131 -13.29 -25.29 -13.19
CA GLN A 131 -14.25 -26.15 -13.86
C GLN A 131 -13.57 -27.44 -14.40
N PRO A 132 -14.35 -28.51 -14.66
CA PRO A 132 -13.86 -29.78 -15.20
C PRO A 132 -13.21 -29.72 -16.59
#